data_AF-A0A2A5WGM8-F1
#
_entry.id   AF-A0A2A5WGM8-F1
#
_cell.length_a   1.000
_cell.length_b   1.000
_cell.length_c   1.000
_cell.angle_alpha   90.00
_cell.angle_beta   90.00
_cell.angle_gamma   90.00
#
_symmetry.space_group_name_H-M   'P 1'
#
loop_
_entity.id
_entity.type
_entity.pdbx_description
1 polymer ?
#
loop_
_entity_poly.entity_id
_entity_poly.type
_entity_poly.pdbx_seq_one_letter_code
_entity_poly.pdbx_strand_id
1 'polypeptide(L)'
;MVVPWKTTQSGAHNMVRIIGNIKPEDDYTHELGPEENFNESVYFNFFDREQNRGGFVRIGNRANEGYAEMTVIVWNPDGSALFYYDKPSISDNESWNAGGLSIDVEVPIERIRTTYQGEALLMTNPRDMKDPGSAFKNNPMKPLMIDLTHTAVGPMYGHVGEPGDGNEFARSHTEQHM
;
A
#
# COMPACT_ATOMS: atom_id res chain seq x y z
N MET A 1 19.31 -37.43 2.44
CA MET A 1 18.31 -37.73 3.49
C MET A 1 17.54 -36.44 3.73
N VAL A 2 16.39 -36.29 3.08
CA VAL A 2 15.59 -35.05 3.14
C VAL A 2 14.54 -35.26 4.22
N VAL A 3 14.56 -34.45 5.26
CA VAL A 3 13.52 -34.43 6.29
C VAL A 3 12.33 -33.66 5.69
N PRO A 4 11.15 -34.28 5.48
CA PRO A 4 10.01 -33.55 4.99
C PRO A 4 9.39 -32.76 6.14
N TRP A 5 9.32 -31.44 5.98
CA TRP A 5 8.54 -30.58 6.85
C TRP A 5 7.05 -30.85 6.59
N LYS A 6 6.42 -31.65 7.45
CA LYS A 6 4.96 -31.79 7.48
C LYS A 6 4.39 -30.65 8.30
N THR A 7 3.87 -29.62 7.64
CA THR A 7 2.92 -28.71 8.30
C THR A 7 1.53 -29.32 8.14
N THR A 8 1.09 -30.10 9.13
CA THR A 8 -0.33 -30.30 9.36
C THR A 8 -0.89 -29.02 9.98
N GLN A 9 -1.43 -28.12 9.17
CA GLN A 9 -2.40 -27.13 9.67
C GLN A 9 -3.80 -27.74 9.51
N SER A 10 -4.26 -28.35 10.60
CA SER A 10 -5.65 -28.73 10.78
C SER A 10 -6.47 -27.47 11.11
N GLY A 11 -7.29 -27.03 10.16
CA GLY A 11 -8.65 -26.51 10.34
C GLY A 11 -9.04 -25.82 11.65
N ALA A 12 -8.45 -24.67 11.95
CA ALA A 12 -9.12 -23.60 12.69
C ALA A 12 -8.73 -22.29 12.01
N HIS A 13 -9.70 -21.57 11.42
CA HIS A 13 -9.51 -20.17 11.08
C HIS A 13 -9.29 -19.42 12.39
N ASN A 14 -8.03 -19.29 12.80
CA ASN A 14 -7.69 -18.36 13.86
C ASN A 14 -7.96 -16.98 13.29
N MET A 15 -9.06 -16.34 13.72
CA MET A 15 -9.33 -14.95 13.41
C MET A 15 -8.06 -14.15 13.72
N VAL A 16 -7.68 -13.27 12.79
CA VAL A 16 -6.55 -12.36 12.98
C VAL A 16 -6.78 -11.59 14.27
N ARG A 17 -5.75 -11.56 15.12
CA ARG A 17 -5.85 -10.92 16.43
C ARG A 17 -5.62 -9.43 16.27
N ILE A 18 -6.45 -8.62 16.93
CA ILE A 18 -6.26 -7.18 17.03
C ILE A 18 -5.56 -6.82 18.34
N ILE A 19 -4.58 -5.93 18.29
CA ILE A 19 -3.85 -5.38 19.44
C ILE A 19 -3.97 -3.85 19.38
N GLY A 20 -4.84 -3.30 20.23
CA GLY A 20 -5.18 -1.87 20.20
C GLY A 20 -6.65 -1.63 20.50
N ASN A 21 -7.12 -0.42 20.22
CA ASN A 21 -8.55 -0.04 20.24
C ASN A 21 -9.14 0.09 18.82
N ILE A 22 -8.45 -0.44 17.80
CA ILE A 22 -8.95 -0.52 16.42
C ILE A 22 -9.96 -1.66 16.26
N LYS A 23 -10.71 -1.60 15.16
CA LYS A 23 -11.69 -2.60 14.75
C LYS A 23 -11.43 -3.02 13.31
N PRO A 24 -11.96 -4.16 12.85
CA PRO A 24 -11.79 -4.58 11.46
C PRO A 24 -12.27 -3.53 10.46
N GLU A 25 -13.29 -2.74 10.79
CA GLU A 25 -13.82 -1.70 9.90
C GLU A 25 -12.83 -0.55 9.65
N ASP A 26 -11.81 -0.37 10.51
CA ASP A 26 -10.77 0.66 10.36
C ASP A 26 -9.77 0.33 9.22
N ASP A 27 -9.92 -0.84 8.58
CA ASP A 27 -9.18 -1.24 7.38
C ASP A 27 -9.73 -0.54 6.11
N TYR A 28 -10.99 -0.08 6.16
CA TYR A 28 -11.63 0.69 5.10
C TYR A 28 -11.28 2.18 5.19
N THR A 29 -11.58 2.94 4.14
CA THR A 29 -11.49 4.40 4.18
C THR A 29 -12.48 4.99 5.17
N HIS A 30 -12.12 6.12 5.76
CA HIS A 30 -12.94 6.79 6.77
C HIS A 30 -13.79 7.91 6.16
N GLU A 31 -14.81 8.34 6.90
CA GLU A 31 -15.60 9.52 6.50
C GLU A 31 -14.70 10.74 6.34
N LEU A 32 -14.94 11.50 5.26
CA LEU A 32 -14.17 12.69 4.96
C LEU A 32 -14.43 13.76 6.02
N GLY A 33 -13.39 14.08 6.79
CA GLY A 33 -13.42 15.13 7.81
C GLY A 33 -13.46 16.55 7.23
N PRO A 34 -13.78 17.57 8.04
CA PRO A 34 -13.82 18.97 7.61
C PRO A 34 -12.44 19.61 7.41
N GLU A 35 -11.35 18.93 7.78
CA GLU A 35 -9.99 19.44 7.68
C GLU A 35 -9.57 19.65 6.22
N GLU A 36 -9.25 20.88 5.81
CA GLU A 36 -8.85 21.21 4.42
C GLU A 36 -7.69 20.33 3.94
N ASN A 37 -6.74 20.02 4.83
CA ASN A 37 -5.57 19.20 4.56
C ASN A 37 -5.76 17.71 4.91
N PHE A 38 -7.01 17.22 4.91
CA PHE A 38 -7.33 15.79 5.09
C PHE A 38 -6.41 14.93 4.22
N ASN A 39 -5.80 13.92 4.82
CA ASN A 39 -4.93 12.98 4.15
C ASN A 39 -5.04 11.63 4.83
N GLU A 40 -5.78 10.73 4.20
CA GLU A 40 -5.80 9.34 4.61
C GLU A 40 -4.95 8.56 3.63
N SER A 41 -4.05 7.70 4.13
CA SER A 41 -3.14 6.97 3.25
C SER A 41 -2.80 5.60 3.77
N VAL A 42 -2.51 4.70 2.84
CA VAL A 42 -2.08 3.33 3.12
C VAL A 42 -0.93 2.96 2.19
N TYR A 43 -0.07 2.05 2.64
CA TYR A 43 1.04 1.53 1.85
C TYR A 43 1.22 0.03 2.10
N PHE A 44 1.61 -0.69 1.05
CA PHE A 44 1.90 -2.11 1.09
C PHE A 44 3.30 -2.36 0.55
N ASN A 45 4.15 -2.94 1.38
CA ASN A 45 5.45 -3.45 0.95
C ASN A 45 5.29 -4.91 0.53
N PHE A 46 6.02 -5.34 -0.49
CA PHE A 46 5.97 -6.73 -0.95
C PHE A 46 7.33 -7.23 -1.42
N PHE A 47 7.49 -8.56 -1.40
CA PHE A 47 8.63 -9.25 -1.98
C PHE A 47 8.19 -10.57 -2.62
N ASP A 48 8.36 -10.67 -3.94
CA ASP A 48 8.18 -11.90 -4.71
C ASP A 48 9.49 -12.68 -4.73
N ARG A 49 9.49 -13.84 -4.07
CA ARG A 49 10.65 -14.74 -4.00
C ARG A 49 10.94 -15.46 -5.31
N GLU A 50 9.93 -15.71 -6.14
CA GLU A 50 10.10 -16.42 -7.41
C GLU A 50 10.74 -15.51 -8.45
N GLN A 51 10.29 -14.25 -8.49
CA GLN A 51 10.87 -13.24 -9.39
C GLN A 51 12.09 -12.52 -8.79
N ASN A 52 12.37 -12.71 -7.50
CA ASN A 52 13.38 -11.96 -6.74
C ASN A 52 13.19 -10.43 -6.88
N ARG A 53 11.93 -10.00 -6.79
CA ARG A 53 11.52 -8.60 -6.92
C ARG A 53 10.89 -8.12 -5.62
N GLY A 54 11.20 -6.89 -5.24
CA GLY A 54 10.54 -6.23 -4.11
C GLY A 54 9.91 -4.93 -4.56
N GLY A 55 9.04 -4.36 -3.74
CA GLY A 55 8.45 -3.08 -4.07
C GLY A 55 7.55 -2.56 -2.97
N PHE A 56 6.96 -1.40 -3.23
CA PHE A 56 5.82 -0.93 -2.47
C PHE A 56 4.84 -0.18 -3.37
N VAL A 57 3.58 -0.18 -2.95
CA VAL A 57 2.57 0.73 -3.44
C VAL A 57 2.10 1.62 -2.29
N ARG A 58 1.77 2.87 -2.59
CA ARG A 58 1.18 3.82 -1.65
C ARG A 58 0.12 4.63 -2.36
N ILE A 59 -0.99 4.87 -1.67
CA ILE A 59 -2.00 5.84 -2.08
C ILE A 59 -2.38 6.69 -0.87
N GLY A 60 -2.59 7.98 -1.09
CA GLY A 60 -3.12 8.90 -0.08
C GLY A 60 -4.20 9.79 -0.68
N ASN A 61 -5.42 9.71 -0.16
CA ASN A 61 -6.54 10.51 -0.59
C ASN A 61 -6.50 11.87 0.11
N ARG A 62 -6.43 12.94 -0.68
CA ARG A 62 -6.53 14.33 -0.22
C ARG A 62 -7.82 14.93 -0.77
N ALA A 63 -8.93 14.31 -0.41
CA ALA A 63 -10.23 14.51 -1.07
C ALA A 63 -10.74 15.96 -0.97
N ASN A 64 -10.50 16.64 0.16
CA ASN A 64 -10.84 18.07 0.31
C ASN A 64 -10.05 19.00 -0.62
N GLU A 65 -8.88 18.57 -1.11
CA GLU A 65 -8.10 19.27 -2.13
C GLU A 65 -8.36 18.75 -3.56
N GLY A 66 -9.17 17.70 -3.72
CA GLY A 66 -9.59 17.17 -5.01
C GLY A 66 -8.57 16.28 -5.74
N TYR A 67 -7.58 15.71 -5.03
CA TYR A 67 -6.61 14.79 -5.62
C TYR A 67 -6.17 13.68 -4.66
N ALA A 68 -5.66 12.57 -5.21
CA ALA A 68 -4.89 11.57 -4.48
C ALA A 68 -3.40 11.75 -4.79
N GLU A 69 -2.53 11.24 -3.94
CA GLU A 69 -1.11 11.04 -4.24
C GLU A 69 -0.83 9.55 -4.28
N MET A 70 -0.34 9.04 -5.41
CA MET A 70 -0.04 7.63 -5.57
C MET A 70 1.44 7.40 -5.89
N THR A 71 1.96 6.25 -5.48
CA THR A 71 3.33 5.82 -5.78
C THR A 71 3.35 4.32 -5.98
N VAL A 72 4.03 3.87 -7.03
CA VAL A 72 4.39 2.46 -7.21
C VAL A 72 5.89 2.37 -7.47
N ILE A 73 6.54 1.42 -6.79
CA ILE A 73 7.94 1.08 -7.07
C ILE A 73 8.13 -0.42 -7.10
N VAL A 74 8.94 -0.89 -8.05
CA VAL A 74 9.41 -2.27 -8.14
C VAL A 74 10.91 -2.26 -8.35
N TRP A 75 11.66 -2.90 -7.45
CA TRP A 75 13.08 -3.16 -7.57
C TRP A 75 13.31 -4.51 -8.24
N ASN A 76 14.12 -4.51 -9.30
CA ASN A 76 14.48 -5.70 -10.06
C ASN A 76 15.77 -6.35 -9.55
N PRO A 77 15.98 -7.65 -9.79
CA PRO A 77 17.21 -8.38 -9.44
C PRO A 77 18.49 -7.78 -10.01
N ASP A 78 18.41 -7.12 -11.16
CA ASP A 78 19.55 -6.50 -11.86
C ASP A 78 19.94 -5.13 -11.28
N GLY A 79 19.23 -4.66 -10.25
CA GLY A 79 19.45 -3.36 -9.63
C GLY A 79 18.70 -2.21 -10.30
N SER A 80 17.95 -2.45 -11.38
CA SER A 80 17.04 -1.46 -11.96
C SER A 80 15.78 -1.29 -11.11
N ALA A 81 15.05 -0.20 -11.32
CA ALA A 81 13.76 0.05 -10.68
C ALA A 81 12.73 0.56 -11.68
N LEU A 82 11.48 0.13 -11.51
CA LEU A 82 10.30 0.76 -12.09
C LEU A 82 9.72 1.69 -11.03
N PHE A 83 9.46 2.95 -11.38
CA PHE A 83 8.91 3.95 -10.46
C PHE A 83 7.82 4.77 -11.14
N TYR A 84 6.71 5.00 -10.46
CA TYR A 84 5.72 5.98 -10.90
C TYR A 84 5.14 6.74 -9.70
N TYR A 85 4.85 8.01 -9.93
CA TYR A 85 4.20 8.92 -8.98
C TYR A 85 3.24 9.81 -9.76
N ASP A 86 2.05 10.04 -9.21
CA ASP A 86 1.07 10.91 -9.83
C ASP A 86 0.16 11.58 -8.79
N LYS A 87 -0.52 12.64 -9.21
CA LYS A 87 -1.56 13.37 -8.47
C LYS A 87 -2.92 13.30 -9.18
N PRO A 88 -3.50 12.10 -9.36
CA PRO A 88 -4.79 11.95 -10.04
C PRO A 88 -5.92 12.67 -9.28
N SER A 89 -6.87 13.23 -10.00
CA SER A 89 -8.04 13.89 -9.40
C SER A 89 -8.99 12.87 -8.76
N ILE A 90 -9.54 13.22 -7.60
CA ILE A 90 -10.59 12.46 -6.88
C ILE A 90 -11.63 13.44 -6.34
N SER A 91 -12.84 12.96 -6.00
CA SER A 91 -13.93 13.78 -5.47
C SER A 91 -14.33 13.46 -4.02
N ASP A 92 -13.82 12.36 -3.49
CA ASP A 92 -14.30 11.73 -2.26
C ASP A 92 -13.20 10.84 -1.65
N ASN A 93 -13.55 10.18 -0.54
CA ASN A 93 -12.69 9.23 0.16
C ASN A 93 -13.39 7.86 0.28
N GLU A 94 -14.21 7.47 -0.69
CA GLU A 94 -15.00 6.22 -0.60
C GLU A 94 -14.19 4.97 -0.99
N SER A 95 -13.01 5.15 -1.62
CA SER A 95 -12.17 4.03 -2.04
C SER A 95 -10.70 4.41 -2.20
N TRP A 96 -9.85 3.39 -2.18
CA TRP A 96 -8.45 3.48 -2.56
C TRP A 96 -8.28 3.20 -4.05
N ASN A 97 -8.71 4.11 -4.92
CA ASN A 97 -8.67 3.88 -6.36
C ASN A 97 -8.32 5.16 -7.12
N ALA A 98 -7.05 5.31 -7.51
CA ALA A 98 -6.60 6.48 -8.25
C ALA A 98 -5.32 6.21 -9.07
N GLY A 99 -5.21 6.82 -10.25
CA GLY A 99 -3.98 6.78 -11.06
C GLY A 99 -3.59 5.37 -11.51
N GLY A 100 -4.56 4.46 -11.64
CA GLY A 100 -4.35 3.07 -12.01
C GLY A 100 -3.98 2.14 -10.84
N LEU A 101 -3.83 2.66 -9.61
CA LEU A 101 -3.62 1.88 -8.38
C LEU A 101 -4.96 1.67 -7.65
N SER A 102 -5.27 0.42 -7.28
CA SER A 102 -6.39 0.06 -6.41
C SER A 102 -5.93 -0.75 -5.19
N ILE A 103 -6.57 -0.53 -4.04
CA ILE A 103 -6.40 -1.33 -2.82
C ILE A 103 -7.77 -1.78 -2.35
N ASP A 104 -8.04 -3.07 -2.48
CA ASP A 104 -9.32 -3.67 -2.16
C ASP A 104 -9.21 -4.49 -0.88
N VAL A 105 -9.92 -4.06 0.17
CA VAL A 105 -10.09 -4.83 1.40
C VAL A 105 -11.13 -5.92 1.15
N GLU A 106 -10.67 -7.11 0.74
CA GLU A 106 -11.56 -8.22 0.40
C GLU A 106 -12.16 -8.89 1.64
N VAL A 107 -11.33 -9.06 2.67
CA VAL A 107 -11.73 -9.49 4.00
C VAL A 107 -10.96 -8.62 4.98
N PRO A 108 -11.64 -7.75 5.75
CA PRO A 108 -10.99 -6.87 6.72
C PRO A 108 -9.99 -7.64 7.56
N ILE A 109 -8.81 -7.05 7.79
CA ILE A 109 -7.71 -7.57 8.61
C ILE A 109 -7.11 -8.91 8.17
N GLU A 110 -7.68 -9.59 7.18
CA GLU A 110 -7.28 -10.94 6.76
C GLU A 110 -6.72 -10.97 5.35
N ARG A 111 -7.37 -10.30 4.40
CA ARG A 111 -7.03 -10.38 2.98
C ARG A 111 -7.27 -9.07 2.25
N ILE A 112 -6.19 -8.55 1.67
CA ILE A 112 -6.18 -7.29 0.91
C ILE A 112 -5.59 -7.57 -0.46
N ARG A 113 -6.17 -6.98 -1.50
CA ARG A 113 -5.65 -7.04 -2.86
C ARG A 113 -5.12 -5.68 -3.28
N THR A 114 -3.90 -5.63 -3.79
CA THR A 114 -3.34 -4.42 -4.39
C THR A 114 -3.15 -4.65 -5.88
N THR A 115 -3.73 -3.77 -6.70
CA THR A 115 -3.57 -3.82 -8.15
C THR A 115 -2.99 -2.51 -8.68
N TYR A 116 -2.16 -2.59 -9.71
CA TYR A 116 -1.75 -1.43 -10.48
C TYR A 116 -1.73 -1.79 -11.96
N GLN A 117 -2.29 -0.92 -12.80
CA GLN A 117 -2.15 -1.01 -14.24
C GLN A 117 -1.85 0.36 -14.84
N GLY A 118 -0.64 0.51 -15.39
CA GLY A 118 -0.20 1.77 -15.98
C GLY A 118 1.19 1.68 -16.56
N GLU A 119 1.85 2.83 -16.69
CA GLU A 119 3.25 2.92 -17.07
C GLU A 119 4.10 3.36 -15.89
N ALA A 120 5.31 2.82 -15.79
CA ALA A 120 6.30 3.23 -14.81
C ALA A 120 7.64 3.55 -15.49
N LEU A 121 8.35 4.53 -14.91
CA LEU A 121 9.67 4.94 -15.35
C LEU A 121 10.68 3.82 -15.04
N LEU A 122 11.25 3.21 -16.07
CA LEU A 122 12.31 2.20 -15.92
C LEU A 122 13.67 2.88 -15.79
N MET A 123 14.22 2.89 -14.58
CA MET A 123 15.55 3.38 -14.28
C MET A 123 16.54 2.21 -14.18
N THR A 124 17.49 2.12 -15.12
CA THR A 124 18.62 1.17 -14.99
C THR A 124 19.56 1.56 -13.85
N ASN A 125 19.62 2.85 -13.52
CA ASN A 125 20.29 3.37 -12.33
C ASN A 125 19.26 4.12 -11.44
N PRO A 126 18.71 3.49 -10.39
CA PRO A 126 17.70 4.14 -9.52
C PRO A 126 18.18 5.43 -8.84
N ARG A 127 19.49 5.68 -8.78
CA ARG A 127 20.05 6.94 -8.25
C ARG A 127 19.74 8.16 -9.11
N ASP A 128 19.26 7.97 -10.34
CA ASP A 128 18.82 9.07 -11.21
C ASP A 128 17.71 9.90 -10.55
N MET A 129 16.88 9.28 -9.70
CA MET A 129 15.79 9.94 -8.97
C MET A 129 16.24 11.04 -7.98
N LYS A 130 17.56 11.21 -7.77
CA LYS A 130 18.11 12.40 -7.08
C LYS A 130 17.70 13.71 -7.75
N ASP A 131 17.44 13.68 -9.06
CA ASP A 131 16.89 14.77 -9.87
C ASP A 131 15.70 14.21 -10.66
N PRO A 132 14.47 14.29 -10.11
CA PRO A 132 13.29 13.71 -10.75
C PRO A 132 13.06 14.24 -12.17
N GLY A 133 13.25 15.55 -12.39
CA GLY A 133 13.04 16.15 -13.72
C GLY A 133 13.95 15.52 -14.78
N SER A 134 15.22 15.32 -14.44
CA SER A 134 16.17 14.60 -15.31
C SER A 134 15.84 13.11 -15.44
N ALA A 135 15.45 12.45 -14.34
CA ALA A 135 15.11 11.03 -14.35
C ALA A 135 13.96 10.72 -15.31
N PHE A 136 12.84 11.46 -15.20
CA PHE A 136 11.66 11.28 -16.06
C PHE A 136 11.94 11.62 -17.53
N LYS A 137 12.86 12.55 -17.80
CA LYS A 137 13.22 12.92 -19.17
C LYS A 137 14.12 11.87 -19.85
N ASN A 138 15.02 11.25 -19.10
CA ASN A 138 16.10 10.44 -19.65
C ASN A 138 15.89 8.93 -19.52
N ASN A 139 14.88 8.50 -18.76
CA ASN A 139 14.52 7.09 -18.61
C ASN A 139 13.20 6.80 -19.35
N PRO A 140 13.03 5.60 -19.95
CA PRO A 140 11.81 5.26 -20.67
C PRO A 140 10.67 4.89 -19.73
N MET A 141 9.45 5.28 -20.10
CA MET A 141 8.23 4.70 -19.53
C MET A 141 8.04 3.27 -20.08
N LYS A 142 7.62 2.36 -19.21
CA LYS A 142 7.33 0.96 -19.54
C LYS A 142 6.02 0.53 -18.91
N PRO A 143 5.20 -0.29 -19.58
CA PRO A 143 4.03 -0.89 -18.96
C PRO A 143 4.41 -1.66 -17.70
N LEU A 144 3.63 -1.48 -16.64
CA LEU A 144 3.74 -2.20 -15.39
C LEU A 144 2.36 -2.66 -14.94
N MET A 145 2.28 -3.93 -14.54
CA MET A 145 1.12 -4.53 -13.93
C MET A 145 1.53 -5.12 -12.57
N ILE A 146 0.78 -4.78 -11.54
CA ILE A 146 0.86 -5.40 -10.21
C ILE A 146 -0.51 -5.98 -9.92
N ASP A 147 -0.55 -7.23 -9.44
CA ASP A 147 -1.75 -7.88 -8.94
C ASP A 147 -1.31 -8.83 -7.82
N LEU A 148 -1.49 -8.39 -6.58
CA LEU A 148 -1.00 -9.08 -5.40
C LEU A 148 -2.14 -9.25 -4.40
N THR A 149 -2.21 -10.44 -3.82
CA THR A 149 -3.06 -10.72 -2.65
C THR A 149 -2.16 -10.85 -1.41
N HIS A 150 -2.40 -9.97 -0.44
CA HIS A 150 -1.77 -9.95 0.87
C HIS A 150 -2.63 -10.76 1.84
N THR A 151 -2.03 -11.67 2.62
CA THR A 151 -2.77 -12.51 3.56
C THR A 151 -2.14 -12.39 4.93
N ALA A 152 -2.93 -12.01 5.92
CA ALA A 152 -2.44 -11.80 7.28
C ALA A 152 -1.64 -13.00 7.81
N VAL A 153 -0.41 -12.72 8.26
CA VAL A 153 0.48 -13.69 8.94
C VAL A 153 0.72 -13.33 10.39
N GLY A 154 0.27 -12.15 10.83
CA GLY A 154 0.40 -11.64 12.18
C GLY A 154 -0.83 -10.85 12.63
N PRO A 155 -0.86 -10.45 13.92
CA PRO A 155 -1.90 -9.57 14.43
C PRO A 155 -1.85 -8.20 13.75
N MET A 156 -3.01 -7.55 13.70
CA MET A 156 -3.13 -6.13 13.35
C MET A 156 -2.90 -5.31 14.63
N TYR A 157 -1.94 -4.41 14.59
CA TYR A 157 -1.67 -3.45 15.65
C TYR A 157 -2.24 -2.10 15.26
N GLY A 158 -2.74 -1.33 16.21
CA GLY A 158 -3.08 0.05 15.92
C GLY A 158 -3.73 0.79 17.05
N HIS A 159 -4.05 2.04 16.78
CA HIS A 159 -4.70 2.93 17.72
C HIS A 159 -5.61 3.92 17.00
N VAL A 160 -6.82 4.08 17.54
CA VAL A 160 -7.69 5.21 17.22
C VAL A 160 -7.50 6.27 18.30
N GLY A 161 -6.99 7.43 17.91
CA GLY A 161 -6.74 8.56 18.80
C GLY A 161 -8.02 9.30 19.18
N GLU A 162 -8.04 9.83 20.39
CA GLU A 162 -9.14 10.64 20.93
C GLU A 162 -8.83 12.14 20.79
N PRO A 163 -9.85 13.02 20.68
CA PRO A 163 -9.61 14.46 20.66
C PRO A 163 -8.77 14.94 21.84
N GLY A 164 -7.61 15.56 21.56
CA GLY A 164 -6.70 16.10 22.57
C GLY A 164 -5.67 15.11 23.14
N ASP A 165 -5.55 13.91 22.58
CA ASP A 165 -4.54 12.92 22.98
C ASP A 165 -3.13 13.16 22.37
N GLY A 166 -3.00 14.16 21.49
CA GLY A 166 -1.76 14.50 20.79
C GLY A 166 -1.47 13.68 19.52
N ASN A 167 -2.36 12.74 19.14
CA ASN A 167 -2.28 11.93 17.91
C ASN A 167 -3.13 12.51 16.76
N GLU A 168 -3.30 13.83 16.74
CA GLU A 168 -4.14 14.54 15.77
C GLU A 168 -3.71 14.31 14.32
N PHE A 169 -2.44 13.92 14.10
CA PHE A 169 -1.86 13.64 12.79
C PHE A 169 -2.08 12.20 12.30
N ALA A 170 -2.35 11.24 13.20
CA ALA A 170 -2.48 9.82 12.88
C ALA A 170 -3.63 9.21 13.68
N ARG A 171 -4.84 9.78 13.49
CA ARG A 171 -6.03 9.44 14.28
C ARG A 171 -6.44 7.97 14.18
N SER A 172 -6.17 7.29 13.07
CA SER A 172 -6.42 5.85 12.92
C SER A 172 -5.18 5.20 12.29
N HIS A 173 -4.18 4.87 13.10
CA HIS A 173 -2.95 4.25 12.62
C HIS A 173 -2.99 2.74 12.83
N THR A 174 -2.68 1.99 11.78
CA THR A 174 -2.61 0.53 11.82
C THR A 174 -1.37 -0.02 11.13
N GLU A 175 -0.90 -1.16 11.61
CA GLU A 175 0.22 -1.90 11.05
C GLU A 175 -0.05 -3.40 11.14
N GLN A 176 0.28 -4.12 10.07
CA GLN A 176 0.09 -5.56 10.02
C GLN A 176 1.14 -6.22 9.13
N HIS A 177 1.59 -7.41 9.54
CA HIS A 177 2.36 -8.30 8.67
C HIS A 177 1.40 -9.18 7.87
N MET A 178 1.51 -9.08 6.54
CA MET A 178 0.72 -9.83 5.55
C MET A 178 1.60 -10.43 4.45
#